data_AF-A0A1B6CJY1-F1
#
_entry.id   AF-A0A1B6CJY1-F1
#
_cell.length_a   1.000
_cell.length_b   1.000
_cell.length_c   1.000
_cell.angle_alpha   90.00
_cell.angle_beta   90.00
_cell.angle_gamma   90.00
#
_symmetry.space_group_name_H-M   'P 1'
#
loop_
_entity.id
_entity.type
_entity.pdbx_description
1 polymer ?
#
loop_
_entity_poly.entity_id
_entity_poly.type
_entity_poly.pdbx_seq_one_letter_code
_entity_poly.pdbx_strand_id
1 'polypeptide(L)'
;MSSLPITVMPWHKPDPCMPPKMQTPAAFKSSYLEYMSNLSIESKLLRSPLSVIMCTIGPSTNNQQSLISLMESGMSFALVQMSSGSREEVQDTIQLLQSAVSENSIAHDRVVTLATAVQLKPPGVHIGTLDRVIY
;
A
#
# COMPACT_ATOMS: atom_id res chain seq x y z
N MET A 1 19.07 11.35 -16.43
CA MET A 1 18.81 12.54 -15.58
C MET A 1 17.59 12.26 -14.74
N SER A 2 17.78 11.94 -13.46
CA SER A 2 16.70 11.76 -12.49
C SER A 2 16.03 13.12 -12.26
N SER A 3 14.84 13.31 -12.82
CA SER A 3 14.05 14.50 -12.51
C SER A 3 13.66 14.44 -11.04
N LEU A 4 14.24 15.31 -10.22
CA LEU A 4 13.80 15.52 -8.85
C LEU A 4 12.27 15.70 -8.84
N PRO A 5 11.55 15.18 -7.83
CA PRO A 5 10.12 15.44 -7.74
C PRO A 5 9.94 16.96 -7.71
N ILE A 6 9.17 17.48 -8.67
CA ILE A 6 8.82 18.90 -8.72
C ILE A 6 7.90 19.15 -7.52
N THR A 7 8.49 19.57 -6.41
CA THR A 7 7.78 20.19 -5.31
C THR A 7 7.37 21.57 -5.78
N VAL A 8 6.12 21.73 -6.19
CA VAL A 8 5.60 23.06 -6.54
C VAL A 8 5.55 23.87 -5.25
N MET A 9 6.39 24.88 -5.14
CA MET A 9 6.42 25.77 -3.98
C MET A 9 5.15 26.64 -3.96
N PRO A 10 4.59 26.96 -2.78
CA PRO A 10 3.30 27.64 -2.66
C PRO A 10 3.26 29.06 -3.25
N TRP A 11 4.40 29.67 -3.57
CA TRP A 11 4.49 30.99 -4.24
C TRP A 11 4.77 30.91 -5.75
N HIS A 12 5.06 29.73 -6.30
CA HIS A 12 5.22 29.56 -7.75
C HIS A 12 3.87 29.24 -8.37
N LYS A 13 3.26 30.23 -9.04
CA LYS A 13 2.11 29.97 -9.90
C LYS A 13 2.56 29.01 -11.02
N PRO A 14 1.73 28.02 -11.40
CA PRO A 14 2.05 27.14 -12.50
C PRO A 14 2.30 27.95 -13.77
N ASP A 15 3.33 27.56 -14.52
CA ASP A 15 3.58 28.15 -15.83
C ASP A 15 2.33 28.00 -16.70
N PRO A 16 1.74 29.12 -17.19
CA PRO A 16 0.47 29.08 -17.92
C PRO A 16 0.59 28.34 -19.27
N CYS A 17 1.81 28.15 -19.76
CA CYS A 17 2.11 27.48 -21.03
C CYS A 17 2.32 25.97 -20.89
N MET A 18 2.44 25.41 -19.67
CA MET A 18 2.60 23.98 -19.46
C MET A 18 1.26 23.31 -19.13
N PRO A 19 1.03 22.06 -19.61
CA PRO A 19 -0.18 21.35 -19.25
C PRO A 19 -0.21 21.11 -17.72
N PRO A 20 -1.36 21.36 -17.06
CA PRO A 20 -1.47 21.19 -15.62
C PRO A 20 -1.28 19.72 -15.24
N LYS A 21 -0.41 19.46 -14.25
CA LYS A 21 -0.17 18.14 -13.66
C LYS A 21 -0.62 18.15 -12.21
N MET A 22 -0.97 17.03 -11.61
CA MET A 22 -1.18 16.94 -10.15
C MET A 22 -2.22 17.94 -9.61
N GLN A 23 -3.29 18.23 -10.37
CA GLN A 23 -4.32 19.20 -9.97
C GLN A 23 -3.79 20.62 -9.63
N THR A 24 -2.67 21.06 -10.22
CA THR A 24 -2.13 22.43 -9.98
C THR A 24 -3.18 23.55 -10.11
N PRO A 25 -4.06 23.60 -11.14
CA PRO A 25 -4.99 24.72 -11.30
C PRO A 25 -6.02 24.80 -10.17
N ALA A 26 -6.44 23.64 -9.63
CA ALA A 26 -7.30 23.59 -8.47
C ALA A 26 -6.53 24.01 -7.21
N ALA A 27 -5.32 23.49 -7.01
CA ALA A 27 -4.51 23.72 -5.81
C ALA A 27 -4.23 25.20 -5.50
N PHE A 28 -4.17 26.06 -6.52
CA PHE A 28 -3.92 27.51 -6.37
C PHE A 28 -5.18 28.37 -6.27
N LYS A 29 -6.38 27.78 -6.13
CA LYS A 29 -7.61 28.55 -5.91
C LYS A 29 -7.68 29.10 -4.49
N SER A 30 -8.31 30.26 -4.34
CA SER A 30 -8.35 31.02 -3.08
C SER A 30 -9.32 30.42 -2.06
N SER A 31 -10.40 29.79 -2.53
CA SER A 31 -11.43 29.20 -1.69
C SER A 31 -11.51 27.68 -1.89
N TYR A 32 -11.93 26.97 -0.84
CA TYR A 32 -12.10 25.52 -0.90
C TYR A 32 -13.20 25.09 -1.87
N LEU A 33 -14.26 25.89 -2.00
CA LEU A 33 -15.33 25.64 -2.97
C LEU A 33 -14.78 25.69 -4.40
N GLU A 34 -14.02 26.72 -4.73
CA GLU A 34 -13.37 26.83 -6.04
C GLU A 34 -12.35 25.70 -6.27
N TYR A 35 -11.64 25.28 -5.22
CA TYR A 35 -10.74 24.12 -5.32
C TYR A 35 -11.50 22.87 -5.76
N MET A 36 -12.59 22.52 -5.06
CA MET A 36 -13.43 21.36 -5.36
C MET A 36 -14.05 21.44 -6.76
N SER A 37 -14.55 22.61 -7.16
CA SER A 37 -15.20 22.79 -8.46
C SER A 37 -14.23 22.72 -9.64
N ASN A 38 -12.94 22.97 -9.41
CA ASN A 38 -11.89 22.97 -10.45
C ASN A 38 -11.07 21.67 -10.49
N LEU A 39 -11.44 20.64 -9.71
CA LEU A 39 -10.81 19.33 -9.83
C LEU A 39 -11.09 18.74 -11.22
N SER A 40 -10.03 18.27 -11.89
CA SER A 40 -10.12 17.76 -13.26
C SER A 40 -9.64 16.32 -13.36
N ILE A 41 -10.46 15.47 -13.99
CA ILE A 41 -10.15 14.05 -14.23
C ILE A 41 -9.02 13.90 -15.27
N GLU A 42 -8.89 14.85 -16.19
CA GLU A 42 -7.90 14.82 -17.27
C GLU A 42 -6.50 15.22 -16.79
N SER A 43 -6.37 15.78 -15.58
CA SER A 43 -5.07 16.19 -15.06
C SER A 43 -4.20 14.97 -14.76
N LYS A 44 -2.96 15.01 -15.26
CA LYS A 44 -2.04 13.86 -15.12
C LYS A 44 -1.58 13.70 -13.67
N LEU A 45 -1.71 12.49 -13.13
CA LEU A 45 -1.28 12.15 -11.77
C LEU A 45 0.25 12.04 -11.65
N LEU A 46 0.72 12.05 -10.40
CA LEU A 46 2.09 11.67 -10.05
C LEU A 46 2.37 10.22 -10.46
N ARG A 47 3.62 9.94 -10.86
CA ARG A 47 4.06 8.59 -11.20
C ARG A 47 4.22 7.68 -9.98
N SER A 48 4.58 8.26 -8.83
CA SER A 48 4.77 7.55 -7.57
C SER A 48 3.67 7.91 -6.58
N PRO A 49 2.93 6.93 -6.04
CA PRO A 49 2.01 7.20 -4.93
C PRO A 49 2.82 7.63 -3.69
N LEU A 50 2.28 8.58 -2.94
CA LEU A 50 2.82 8.97 -1.63
C LEU A 50 2.23 8.13 -0.50
N SER A 51 1.02 7.62 -0.70
CA SER A 51 0.37 6.67 0.21
C SER A 51 0.99 5.29 0.07
N VAL A 52 1.09 4.60 1.20
CA VAL A 52 1.62 3.25 1.26
C VAL A 52 0.50 2.24 1.43
N ILE A 53 0.60 1.08 0.76
CA ILE A 53 -0.40 0.02 0.82
C ILE A 53 0.07 -1.07 1.78
N MET A 54 -0.78 -1.37 2.76
CA MET A 54 -0.60 -2.46 3.71
C MET A 54 -1.61 -3.57 3.42
N CYS A 55 -1.12 -4.79 3.23
CA CYS A 55 -1.96 -5.95 2.95
C CYS A 55 -1.92 -6.93 4.12
N THR A 56 -3.08 -7.44 4.52
CA THR A 56 -3.16 -8.51 5.53
C THR A 56 -2.86 -9.84 4.85
N ILE A 57 -1.90 -10.59 5.40
CA ILE A 57 -1.54 -11.91 4.90
C ILE A 57 -2.44 -12.94 5.57
N GLY A 58 -3.18 -13.66 4.75
CA GLY A 58 -4.04 -14.77 5.16
C GLY A 58 -3.77 -16.04 4.34
N PRO A 59 -4.61 -17.08 4.51
CA PRO A 59 -4.41 -18.38 3.87
C PRO A 59 -4.44 -18.29 2.33
N SER A 60 -5.27 -17.43 1.76
CA SER A 60 -5.34 -17.23 0.29
C SER A 60 -4.09 -16.58 -0.30
N THR A 61 -3.30 -15.89 0.53
CA THR A 61 -2.10 -15.15 0.11
C THR A 61 -0.82 -15.81 0.61
N ASN A 62 -0.89 -16.98 1.26
CA ASN A 62 0.25 -17.68 1.85
C ASN A 62 1.04 -18.50 0.82
N ASN A 63 1.13 -18.00 -0.42
CA ASN A 63 1.87 -18.60 -1.52
C ASN A 63 2.91 -17.61 -2.02
N GLN A 64 4.13 -18.08 -2.30
CA GLN A 64 5.24 -17.24 -2.76
C GLN A 64 4.90 -16.45 -4.03
N GLN A 65 4.28 -17.10 -5.02
CA GLN A 65 3.87 -16.47 -6.27
C GLN A 65 2.84 -15.35 -6.05
N SER A 66 1.88 -15.56 -5.16
CA SER A 66 0.87 -14.56 -4.80
C SER A 66 1.51 -13.36 -4.11
N LEU A 67 2.49 -13.59 -3.21
CA LEU A 67 3.23 -12.51 -2.56
C LEU A 67 4.04 -11.68 -3.54
N ILE A 68 4.68 -12.32 -4.54
CA ILE A 68 5.40 -11.61 -5.60
C ILE A 68 4.46 -10.75 -6.42
N SER A 69 3.32 -11.31 -6.86
CA SER A 69 2.29 -10.55 -7.57
C SER A 69 1.78 -9.35 -6.75
N LEU A 70 1.61 -9.51 -5.43
CA LEU A 70 1.23 -8.42 -4.54
C LEU A 70 2.31 -7.34 -4.46
N MET A 71 3.58 -7.71 -4.39
CA MET A 71 4.69 -6.75 -4.41
C MET A 71 4.75 -5.98 -5.72
N GLU A 72 4.55 -6.65 -6.85
CA GLU A 72 4.49 -6.00 -8.18
C GLU A 72 3.29 -5.05 -8.30
N SER A 73 2.16 -5.38 -7.66
CA SER A 73 0.97 -4.52 -7.62
C SER A 73 1.12 -3.26 -6.74
N GLY A 74 2.17 -3.19 -5.92
CA GLY A 74 2.48 -2.02 -5.08
C GLY A 74 2.33 -2.21 -3.57
N MET A 75 2.25 -3.45 -3.07
CA MET A 75 2.30 -3.72 -1.63
C MET A 75 3.66 -3.30 -1.05
N SER A 76 3.67 -2.49 0.02
CA SER A 76 4.91 -2.12 0.72
C SER A 76 4.95 -2.57 2.18
N PHE A 77 3.78 -2.85 2.78
CA PHE A 77 3.67 -3.43 4.12
C PHE A 77 2.89 -4.74 4.09
N ALA A 78 3.43 -5.76 4.74
CA ALA A 78 2.74 -7.01 5.02
C ALA A 78 2.30 -7.03 6.49
N LEU A 79 1.01 -7.22 6.73
CA LEU A 79 0.41 -7.32 8.06
C LEU A 79 0.08 -8.78 8.36
N VAL A 80 0.73 -9.35 9.37
CA VAL A 80 0.49 -10.73 9.83
C VAL A 80 -0.31 -10.70 11.12
N GLN A 81 -1.46 -11.36 11.15
CA GLN A 81 -2.37 -11.37 12.30
C GLN A 81 -2.10 -12.57 13.21
N MET A 82 -1.81 -12.33 14.48
CA MET A 82 -1.59 -13.38 15.49
C MET A 82 -2.91 -14.03 15.97
N SER A 83 -4.06 -13.43 15.68
CA SER A 83 -5.36 -13.90 16.21
C SER A 83 -5.89 -15.16 15.55
N SER A 84 -5.45 -15.46 14.33
CA SER A 84 -5.99 -16.52 13.47
C SER A 84 -5.13 -17.77 13.39
N GLY A 85 -3.91 -17.74 13.93
CA GLY A 85 -2.94 -18.81 13.72
C GLY A 85 -2.06 -19.09 14.93
N SER A 86 -1.31 -20.18 14.85
CA SER A 86 -0.28 -20.52 15.84
C SER A 86 0.95 -19.62 15.67
N ARG A 87 1.84 -19.60 16.67
CA ARG A 87 3.12 -18.88 16.56
C ARG A 87 3.99 -19.44 15.43
N GLU A 88 3.90 -20.74 15.18
CA GLU A 88 4.67 -21.43 14.15
C GLU A 88 4.21 -20.98 12.76
N GLU A 89 2.90 -20.93 12.51
CA GLU A 89 2.34 -20.44 11.24
C GLU A 89 2.77 -18.98 10.95
N VAL A 90 2.78 -18.14 11.99
CA VAL A 90 3.27 -16.76 11.87
C VAL A 90 4.75 -16.73 11.52
N GLN A 91 5.57 -17.58 12.14
CA GLN A 91 6.99 -17.68 11.81
C GLN A 91 7.21 -18.15 10.36
N ASP A 92 6.47 -19.15 9.92
CA ASP A 92 6.55 -19.70 8.56
C ASP A 92 6.16 -18.64 7.53
N THR A 93 5.10 -17.86 7.79
CA THR A 93 4.70 -16.75 6.89
C THR A 93 5.77 -15.66 6.79
N ILE A 94 6.48 -15.35 7.89
CA ILE A 94 7.58 -14.37 7.88
C ILE A 94 8.76 -14.90 7.07
N GLN A 95 9.11 -16.18 7.19
CA GLN A 95 10.18 -16.80 6.40
C GLN A 95 9.81 -16.84 4.91
N LEU A 96 8.55 -17.11 4.59
CA LEU A 96 8.04 -17.08 3.22
C LEU A 96 8.12 -15.66 2.63
N LEU A 97 7.75 -14.63 3.40
CA LEU A 97 7.88 -13.22 3.00
C LEU A 97 9.34 -12.86 2.70
N GLN A 98 10.28 -13.26 3.55
CA GLN A 98 11.72 -12.99 3.34
C GLN A 98 12.23 -13.67 2.05
N SER A 99 11.81 -14.91 1.80
CA SER A 99 12.16 -15.66 0.59
C SER A 99 11.55 -15.01 -0.67
N ALA A 100 10.30 -14.54 -0.60
CA ALA A 100 9.66 -13.86 -1.71
C ALA A 100 10.34 -12.52 -2.04
N VAL A 101 10.76 -11.75 -1.02
CA VAL A 101 11.45 -10.46 -1.20
C VAL A 101 12.82 -10.64 -1.84
N SER A 102 13.58 -11.68 -1.45
CA SER A 102 14.89 -11.96 -2.04
C SER A 102 14.75 -12.36 -3.51
N GLU A 103 13.81 -13.24 -3.85
CA GLU A 103 13.52 -13.62 -5.23
C GLU A 103 13.09 -12.41 -6.08
N ASN A 104 12.19 -11.58 -5.56
CA ASN A 104 11.72 -10.39 -6.26
C ASN A 104 12.84 -9.36 -6.50
N SER A 105 13.77 -9.24 -5.54
CA SER A 105 14.94 -8.36 -5.68
C SER A 105 15.89 -8.83 -6.77
N ILE A 106 16.09 -10.16 -6.88
CA ILE A 106 16.90 -10.77 -7.95
C ILE A 106 16.23 -10.57 -9.31
N ALA A 107 14.91 -10.79 -9.40
CA ALA A 107 14.16 -10.68 -10.64
C ALA A 107 14.17 -9.26 -11.24
N HIS A 108 14.14 -8.23 -10.39
CA HIS A 108 14.09 -6.83 -10.82
C HIS A 108 15.46 -6.11 -10.85
N ASP A 109 16.55 -6.83 -10.53
CA ASP A 109 17.91 -6.28 -10.41
C ASP A 109 17.97 -4.99 -9.55
N ARG A 110 17.16 -4.97 -8.47
CA ARG A 110 17.06 -3.84 -7.55
C ARG A 110 16.74 -4.33 -6.15
N VAL A 111 17.18 -3.58 -5.14
CA VAL A 111 16.82 -3.87 -3.75
C VAL A 111 15.35 -3.52 -3.54
N VAL A 112 14.50 -4.55 -3.43
CA VAL A 112 13.09 -4.39 -3.02
C VAL A 112 13.02 -4.48 -1.51
N THR A 113 12.34 -3.53 -0.89
CA THR A 113 12.14 -3.52 0.57
C THR A 113 10.67 -3.72 0.88
N LEU A 114 10.39 -4.57 1.87
CA LEU A 114 9.05 -4.84 2.35
C LEU A 114 9.07 -4.76 3.88
N ALA A 115 8.21 -3.93 4.45
CA ALA A 115 8.05 -3.86 5.89
C ALA A 115 7.07 -4.94 6.35
N THR A 116 7.41 -5.66 7.42
CA THR A 116 6.53 -6.68 8.01
C THR A 116 6.07 -6.19 9.38
N ALA A 117 4.75 -6.15 9.58
CA ALA A 117 4.12 -5.78 10.84
C ALA A 117 3.34 -6.98 11.41
N VAL A 118 3.48 -7.23 12.71
CA VAL A 118 2.74 -8.29 13.40
C VAL A 118 1.65 -7.64 14.26
N GLN A 119 0.39 -7.95 13.95
CA GLN A 119 -0.76 -7.48 14.71
C GLN A 119 -1.03 -8.43 15.88
N LEU A 120 -0.85 -7.91 17.09
CA LEU A 120 -1.23 -8.60 18.31
C LEU A 120 -2.76 -8.63 18.46
N LYS A 121 -3.25 -9.69 19.09
CA LYS A 121 -4.67 -9.83 19.40
C LYS A 121 -5.07 -8.78 20.45
N PRO A 122 -6.09 -7.94 20.19
CA PRO A 122 -6.59 -7.00 21.19
C PRO A 122 -7.36 -7.72 22.31
N PRO A 123 -7.54 -7.09 23.48
CA PRO A 123 -8.45 -7.61 24.50
C PRO A 123 -9.87 -7.68 23.93
N GLY A 124 -10.48 -8.86 23.93
CA GLY A 124 -11.80 -9.10 23.35
C GLY A 124 -12.46 -10.34 23.93
N VAL A 125 -13.80 -10.31 24.00
CA VAL A 125 -14.61 -11.44 24.44
C VAL A 125 -15.08 -12.20 23.20
N HIS A 126 -14.82 -13.51 23.17
CA HIS A 126 -15.29 -14.40 22.12
C HIS A 126 -16.25 -15.43 22.72
N ILE A 127 -17.32 -15.74 21.99
CA ILE A 127 -18.24 -16.83 22.33
C ILE A 127 -17.58 -18.15 21.89
N GLY A 128 -17.89 -19.24 22.59
CA GLY A 128 -17.42 -20.58 22.25
C GLY A 128 -18.03 -21.14 20.96
N THR A 129 -17.63 -22.36 20.62
CA THR A 129 -18.14 -23.09 19.46
C THR A 129 -19.63 -23.43 19.64
N LEU A 130 -20.41 -23.28 18.57
CA LEU A 130 -21.80 -23.73 18.54
C LEU A 130 -21.82 -25.25 18.38
N ASP A 131 -22.47 -25.95 19.31
CA ASP A 131 -22.76 -27.36 19.12
C ASP A 131 -23.90 -27.51 18.09
N ARG A 132 -23.70 -28.35 17.07
CA ARG A 132 -24.75 -28.62 16.09
C ARG A 132 -25.73 -29.60 16.72
N VAL A 133 -26.82 -29.10 17.28
CA VAL A 133 -28.00 -29.93 17.57
C VAL A 133 -28.62 -30.31 16.24
N ILE A 134 -28.29 -31.50 15.74
CA ILE A 134 -28.91 -32.10 14.56
C ILE A 134 -30.27 -32.66 15.02
N TYR A 135 -31.37 -32.11 14.50
CA TYR A 135 -32.72 -32.68 14.59
C TYR A 135 -33.01 -33.56 13.39
#